data_AF-A0A327KHL7-F1
#
_entry.id   AF-A0A327KHL7-F1
#
_cell.length_a   1.000
_cell.length_b   1.000
_cell.length_c   1.000
_cell.angle_alpha   90.00
_cell.angle_beta   90.00
_cell.angle_gamma   90.00
#
_symmetry.space_group_name_H-M   'P 1'
#
loop_
_entity.id
_entity.type
_entity.pdbx_description
1 polymer ?
#
loop_
_entity_poly.entity_id
_entity_poly.type
_entity_poly.pdbx_seq_one_letter_code
_entity_poly.pdbx_strand_id
1 'polypeptide(L)'
;MPRYTIRISDEEIAYEASDIVLPDPETASELAVKLVADLFSSGPAGFAATGWSRCSIRVVADDGEQVFAASASEAAMIERDLVRTESGARAND
;
A
#
# COMPACT_ATOMS: atom_id res chain seq x y z
N MET A 1 -17.76 5.16 -10.81
CA MET A 1 -16.33 5.01 -10.49
C MET A 1 -16.19 3.76 -9.65
N PRO A 2 -15.23 2.88 -9.97
CA PRO A 2 -15.03 1.65 -9.22
C PRO A 2 -14.62 1.94 -7.77
N ARG A 3 -15.02 1.05 -6.87
CA ARG A 3 -14.69 1.09 -5.45
C ARG A 3 -13.69 0.01 -5.13
N TYR A 4 -12.78 0.33 -4.22
CA TYR A 4 -11.71 -0.56 -3.80
C TYR A 4 -11.64 -0.62 -2.28
N THR A 5 -11.18 -1.76 -1.80
CA THR A 5 -10.84 -2.00 -0.40
C THR A 5 -9.36 -2.35 -0.34
N ILE A 6 -8.60 -1.55 0.40
CA ILE A 6 -7.20 -1.79 0.71
C ILE A 6 -7.14 -2.39 2.10
N ARG A 7 -6.53 -3.56 2.22
CA ARG A 7 -6.38 -4.27 3.49
C ARG A 7 -4.92 -4.64 3.70
N ILE A 8 -4.44 -4.33 4.90
CA ILE A 8 -3.12 -4.72 5.39
C ILE A 8 -3.36 -5.71 6.53
N SER A 9 -2.92 -6.94 6.35
CA SER A 9 -3.10 -8.00 7.34
C SER A 9 -1.98 -9.02 7.29
N ASP A 10 -1.61 -9.54 8.45
CA ASP A 10 -0.88 -10.79 8.59
C ASP A 10 -1.87 -11.85 9.10
N GLU A 11 -1.82 -12.21 10.39
CA GLU A 11 -2.81 -13.06 11.06
C GLU A 11 -4.09 -12.30 11.50
N GLU A 12 -3.93 -11.04 11.91
CA GLU A 12 -5.03 -10.10 12.20
C GLU A 12 -5.05 -8.94 11.20
N ILE A 13 -6.20 -8.26 11.10
CA ILE A 13 -6.32 -7.05 10.28
C ILE A 13 -5.56 -5.93 10.99
N ALA A 14 -4.45 -5.52 10.39
CA ALA A 14 -3.65 -4.40 10.88
C ALA A 14 -4.29 -3.07 10.51
N TYR A 15 -4.76 -2.99 9.27
CA TYR A 15 -5.41 -1.81 8.72
C TYR A 15 -6.38 -2.22 7.60
N GLU A 16 -7.51 -1.53 7.53
CA GLU A 16 -8.47 -1.69 6.45
C GLU A 16 -9.03 -0.32 6.09
N ALA A 17 -8.99 0.00 4.80
CA ALA A 17 -9.64 1.15 4.22
C ALA A 17 -10.53 0.69 3.08
N SER A 18 -11.84 0.78 3.30
CA SER A 18 -12.89 0.41 2.36
C SER A 18 -13.59 1.66 1.81
N ASP A 19 -14.40 1.48 0.77
CA ASP A 19 -15.12 2.56 0.05
C ASP A 19 -14.20 3.57 -0.65
N ILE A 20 -13.00 3.14 -1.06
CA ILE A 20 -12.07 3.99 -1.81
C ILE A 20 -12.52 4.09 -3.25
N VAL A 21 -12.96 5.29 -3.67
CA VAL A 21 -13.41 5.54 -5.03
C VAL A 21 -12.23 6.04 -5.87
N LEU A 22 -11.80 5.22 -6.83
CA LEU A 22 -10.71 5.55 -7.76
C LEU A 22 -11.14 5.27 -9.19
N PRO A 23 -10.52 5.93 -10.18
CA PRO A 23 -10.89 5.74 -11.59
C PRO A 23 -10.41 4.40 -12.14
N ASP A 24 -9.30 3.86 -11.62
CA ASP A 24 -8.59 2.71 -12.17
C ASP A 24 -7.83 1.90 -11.08
N PRO A 25 -7.59 0.60 -11.33
CA PRO A 25 -6.91 -0.30 -10.38
C PRO A 25 -5.43 0.03 -10.18
N GLU A 26 -4.78 0.64 -11.18
CA GLU A 26 -3.38 1.09 -11.07
C GLU A 26 -3.24 2.17 -9.99
N THR A 27 -4.10 3.20 -10.02
CA THR A 27 -4.14 4.24 -8.98
C THR A 27 -4.44 3.65 -7.60
N ALA A 28 -5.30 2.63 -7.52
CA ALA A 28 -5.60 1.94 -6.27
C ALA A 28 -4.38 1.18 -5.70
N SER A 29 -3.59 0.57 -6.59
CA SER A 29 -2.35 -0.14 -6.24
C SER A 29 -1.28 0.84 -5.75
N GLU A 30 -1.08 1.96 -6.46
CA GLU A 30 -0.16 3.02 -6.04
C GLU A 30 -0.53 3.62 -4.69
N LEU A 31 -1.83 3.87 -4.47
CA LEU A 31 -2.32 4.38 -3.19
C LEU A 31 -2.05 3.39 -2.06
N ALA A 32 -2.27 2.08 -2.30
CA ALA A 32 -1.99 1.04 -1.31
C ALA A 32 -0.51 0.98 -0.94
N VAL A 33 0.38 1.08 -1.94
CA VAL A 33 1.83 1.11 -1.74
C VAL A 33 2.25 2.34 -0.92
N LYS A 34 1.75 3.54 -1.26
CA LYS A 34 2.03 4.78 -0.54
C LYS A 34 1.53 4.73 0.91
N LEU A 35 0.32 4.22 1.13
CA LEU A 35 -0.25 4.03 2.47
C LEU A 35 0.66 3.18 3.35
N VAL A 36 1.21 2.11 2.78
CA VAL A 36 2.08 1.19 3.52
C VAL A 36 3.42 1.82 3.82
N ALA A 37 4.01 2.53 2.86
CA ALA A 37 5.27 3.23 3.10
C ALA A 37 5.13 4.33 4.16
N ASP A 38 4.00 5.06 4.13
CA ASP A 38 3.67 6.05 5.16
C ASP A 38 3.51 5.36 6.51
N LEU A 39 2.67 4.32 6.60
CA LEU A 39 2.46 3.55 7.83
C LEU A 39 3.73 2.85 8.34
N PHE A 40 4.64 2.44 7.46
CA PHE A 40 5.94 1.87 7.82
C PHE A 40 6.87 2.94 8.42
N SER A 41 6.75 4.19 7.96
CA SER A 41 7.58 5.32 8.39
C SER A 41 7.02 6.08 9.60
N SER A 42 5.69 6.22 9.67
CA SER A 42 4.94 6.98 10.69
C SER A 42 4.31 6.08 11.76
N GLY A 43 4.43 4.75 11.60
CA GLY A 43 3.57 3.77 12.22
C GLY A 43 3.42 3.90 13.74
N PRO A 44 2.19 3.72 14.27
CA PRO A 44 1.97 3.68 15.71
C PRO A 44 2.80 2.53 16.32
N ALA A 45 3.48 2.81 17.42
CA ALA A 45 4.40 1.88 18.10
C ALA A 45 3.81 0.48 18.39
N GLY A 46 2.48 0.33 18.38
CA GLY A 46 1.78 -0.94 18.53
C GLY A 46 2.04 -1.97 17.42
N PHE A 47 2.33 -1.57 16.18
CA PHE A 47 2.62 -2.49 15.07
C PHE A 47 4.10 -2.79 14.86
N ALA A 48 4.99 -2.01 15.48
CA ALA A 48 6.41 -2.34 15.53
C ALA A 48 6.66 -3.68 16.25
N ALA A 49 5.75 -4.10 17.13
CA ALA A 49 5.82 -5.38 17.85
C ALA A 49 5.37 -6.59 17.01
N THR A 50 4.41 -6.41 16.08
CA THR A 50 3.88 -7.49 15.22
C THR A 50 4.69 -7.72 13.94
N GLY A 51 5.59 -6.81 13.58
CA GLY A 51 6.49 -6.96 12.46
C GLY A 51 5.79 -6.67 11.13
N TRP A 52 5.77 -5.38 10.76
CA TRP A 52 5.29 -4.90 9.46
C TRP A 52 5.80 -5.71 8.27
N SER A 53 7.02 -6.25 8.35
CA SER A 53 7.62 -7.08 7.32
C SER A 53 6.87 -8.38 7.00
N ARG A 54 6.01 -8.85 7.92
CA ARG A 54 5.15 -10.04 7.73
C ARG A 54 3.77 -9.69 7.17
N CYS A 55 3.36 -8.42 7.26
CA CYS A 55 2.05 -7.99 6.77
C CYS A 55 1.97 -8.12 5.25
N SER A 56 0.80 -8.55 4.77
CA SER A 56 0.43 -8.58 3.36
C SER A 56 -0.57 -7.46 3.06
N ILE A 57 -0.40 -6.82 1.92
CA ILE A 57 -1.34 -5.85 1.35
C ILE A 57 -2.15 -6.52 0.28
N ARG A 58 -3.45 -6.24 0.30
CA ARG A 58 -4.38 -6.65 -0.73
C ARG A 58 -5.25 -5.47 -1.11
N VAL A 59 -5.46 -5.30 -2.40
CA VAL A 59 -6.45 -4.39 -2.95
C VAL A 59 -7.49 -5.23 -3.67
N VAL A 60 -8.74 -5.06 -3.27
CA VAL A 60 -9.87 -5.80 -3.79
C VAL A 60 -10.88 -4.80 -4.35
N ALA A 61 -11.32 -5.02 -5.58
CA ALA A 61 -12.39 -4.25 -6.20
C ALA A 61 -13.76 -4.63 -5.59
N ASP A 62 -14.76 -3.79 -5.78
CA ASP A 62 -16.14 -4.00 -5.31
C ASP A 62 -16.76 -5.32 -5.80
N ASP A 63 -16.38 -5.80 -6.99
CA ASP A 63 -16.85 -7.08 -7.51
C ASP A 63 -16.17 -8.30 -6.84
N GLY A 64 -15.17 -8.07 -6.00
CA GLY A 64 -14.38 -9.09 -5.32
C GLY A 64 -13.09 -9.45 -6.05
N GLU A 65 -12.79 -8.84 -7.21
CA GLU A 65 -11.54 -9.07 -7.92
C GLU A 65 -10.35 -8.52 -7.13
N GLN A 66 -9.35 -9.37 -6.91
CA GLN A 66 -8.07 -8.94 -6.35
C GLN A 66 -7.25 -8.26 -7.44
N VAL A 67 -7.14 -6.93 -7.37
CA VAL A 67 -6.39 -6.14 -8.35
C VAL A 67 -4.91 -6.02 -7.97
N PHE A 68 -4.57 -6.15 -6.70
CA PHE A 68 -3.20 -6.08 -6.22
C PHE A 68 -2.99 -6.91 -4.95
N ALA A 69 -1.86 -7.59 -4.87
CA ALA A 69 -1.40 -8.24 -3.67
C ALA A 69 0.14 -8.19 -3.60
N ALA A 70 0.67 -7.73 -2.48
CA ALA A 70 2.10 -7.67 -2.24
C ALA A 70 2.42 -7.79 -0.75
N SER A 71 3.64 -8.17 -0.42
CA SER A 71 4.12 -8.08 0.97
C SER A 71 4.37 -6.61 1.33
N ALA A 72 4.18 -6.21 2.59
CA ALA A 72 4.48 -4.84 3.03
C ALA A 72 5.96 -4.47 2.83
N SER A 73 6.86 -5.45 2.97
CA SER A 73 8.27 -5.29 2.62
C SER A 73 8.49 -4.99 1.12
N GLU A 74 7.72 -5.65 0.24
CA GLU A 74 7.79 -5.41 -1.20
C GLU A 74 7.20 -4.05 -1.56
N ALA A 75 6.05 -3.70 -0.99
CA ALA A 75 5.43 -2.38 -1.18
C ALA A 75 6.36 -1.25 -0.73
N ALA A 76 7.01 -1.37 0.42
CA ALA A 76 8.00 -0.39 0.88
C ALA A 76 9.22 -0.28 -0.07
N MET A 77 9.65 -1.39 -0.69
CA MET A 77 10.71 -1.34 -1.71
C MET A 77 10.26 -0.68 -3.00
N ILE A 78 9.03 -0.96 -3.46
CA ILE A 78 8.43 -0.34 -4.65
C ILE A 78 8.31 1.17 -4.46
N GLU A 79 7.81 1.62 -3.31
CA GLU A 79 7.71 3.05 -2.99
C GLU A 79 9.08 3.72 -2.95
N ARG A 80 10.06 3.08 -2.31
CA ARG A 80 11.44 3.59 -2.28
C ARG A 80 12.04 3.72 -3.69
N ASP A 81 11.74 2.79 -4.59
CA ASP A 81 12.19 2.83 -5.98
C ASP A 81 11.50 3.95 -6.78
N LEU A 82 10.19 4.13 -6.58
CA LEU A 82 9.40 5.23 -7.14
C LEU A 82 9.94 6.59 -6.68
N VAL A 83 10.15 6.80 -5.38
CA VAL A 83 10.72 8.04 -4.83
C VAL A 83 12.11 8.32 -5.36
N ARG A 84 12.94 7.29 -5.52
CA ARG A 84 14.29 7.44 -6.06
C ARG A 84 14.26 7.85 -7.53
N THR A 85 13.31 7.33 -8.29
CA THR A 85 13.11 7.66 -9.71
C THR A 85 12.57 9.09 -9.88
N GLU A 86 11.60 9.51 -9.06
CA GLU A 86 11.08 10.88 -9.04
C GLU A 86 12.12 11.91 -8.55
N SER A 87 12.96 11.53 -7.58
CA SER A 87 14.05 12.38 -7.08
C SER A 87 15.20 12.51 -8.09
N GLY A 88 15.43 11.49 -8.91
CA GLY A 88 16.38 11.56 -10.03
C GLY A 88 15.89 12.48 -11.15
N ALA A 89 14.57 12.50 -11.42
CA ALA A 89 13.98 13.36 -12.43
C ALA A 89 14.03 14.86 -12.07
N ARG A 90 13.97 15.21 -10.78
CA ARG A 90 14.06 16.61 -10.31
C ARG A 90 15.48 17.15 -10.16
N ALA A 91 16.50 16.29 -10.20
CA ALA A 91 17.90 16.71 -10.06
C ALA A 91 18.57 17.15 -11.37
N ASN A 92 17.83 17.17 -12.49
CA ASN A 92 18.35 17.47 -13.82
C ASN A 92 17.57 18.58 -14.55
N ASP A 93 16.98 19.53 -13.81
CA ASP A 93 16.51 20.82 -14.36
C ASP A 93 17.51 21.93 -14.02
#